data_AF-A0A522CGM0-F1
#
_entry.id   AF-A0A522CGM0-F1
#
_cell.length_a   1.000
_cell.length_b   1.000
_cell.length_c   1.000
_cell.angle_alpha   90.00
_cell.angle_beta   90.00
_cell.angle_gamma   90.00
#
_symmetry.space_group_name_H-M   'P 1'
#
loop_
_entity.id
_entity.type
_entity.pdbx_description
1 polymer ?
#
loop_
_entity_poly.entity_id
_entity_poly.type
_entity_poly.pdbx_seq_one_letter_code
_entity_poly.pdbx_strand_id
1 'polypeptide(L)'
;MKEQFNNQYTARKDNDYVLSLYYGAQGGSTYIAFDFMTRTMVTRNGHGDGGLCVIPFSQLDRDMLINMRDTLVELQGNPPELPPEESFIKASPRKFSL
;
A
#
# COMPACT_ATOMS: atom_id res chain seq x y z
N MET A 1 -23.09 -2.30 10.32
CA MET A 1 -22.08 -1.47 10.99
C MET A 1 -20.83 -1.49 10.12
N LYS A 2 -20.56 -0.41 9.38
CA LYS A 2 -19.24 -0.22 8.77
C LYS A 2 -18.37 0.33 9.89
N GLU A 3 -17.45 -0.48 10.41
CA GLU A 3 -16.43 0.01 11.33
C GLU A 3 -15.77 1.23 10.70
N GLN A 4 -15.90 2.37 11.37
CA GLN A 4 -15.11 3.55 11.06
C GLN A 4 -13.66 3.16 11.25
N PHE A 5 -12.98 2.79 10.17
CA PHE A 5 -11.53 2.65 10.14
C PHE A 5 -10.95 4.04 10.43
N ASN A 6 -10.71 4.28 11.72
CA ASN A 6 -10.03 5.39 12.36
C ASN A 6 -9.82 6.65 11.51
N ASN A 7 -10.56 7.70 11.86
CA ASN A 7 -10.24 9.10 11.60
C ASN A 7 -8.80 9.43 12.04
N GLN A 8 -7.80 9.32 11.15
CA GLN A 8 -6.60 10.20 11.10
C GLN A 8 -5.52 9.77 10.09
N TYR A 9 -5.85 9.08 8.99
CA TYR A 9 -4.92 9.02 7.85
C TYR A 9 -5.29 10.06 6.80
N THR A 10 -4.30 10.81 6.33
CA THR A 10 -4.44 11.70 5.18
C THR A 10 -3.91 10.97 3.95
N ALA A 11 -4.82 10.63 3.04
CA ALA A 11 -4.46 10.14 1.72
C ALA A 11 -4.01 11.31 0.83
N ARG A 12 -2.92 11.11 0.09
CA ARG A 12 -2.34 12.09 -0.82
C ARG A 12 -1.86 11.39 -2.08
N LYS A 13 -2.15 12.00 -3.23
CA LYS A 13 -1.51 11.65 -4.50
C LYS A 13 -0.10 12.25 -4.53
N ASP A 14 0.92 11.40 -4.64
CA ASP A 14 2.29 11.85 -4.87
C ASP A 14 2.60 11.96 -6.36
N ASN A 15 2.08 11.03 -7.17
CA ASN A 15 2.05 11.10 -8.64
C ASN A 15 0.90 10.24 -9.19
N ASP A 16 0.77 10.12 -10.51
CA ASP A 16 -0.36 9.40 -11.14
C ASP A 16 -0.46 7.92 -10.77
N TYR A 17 0.60 7.32 -10.22
CA TYR A 17 0.67 5.90 -9.89
C TYR A 17 1.03 5.62 -8.43
N VAL A 18 1.20 6.65 -7.60
CA VAL A 18 1.62 6.52 -6.20
C VAL A 18 0.64 7.22 -5.28
N LEU A 19 0.04 6.44 -4.39
CA LEU A 19 -0.79 6.92 -3.29
C LEU A 19 -0.02 6.83 -1.98
N SER A 20 0.01 7.93 -1.23
CA SER A 20 0.63 7.99 0.08
C SER A 20 -0.41 8.22 1.18
N LEU A 21 -0.32 7.45 2.24
CA LEU A 21 -1.10 7.59 3.46
C LEU A 21 -0.19 8.06 4.58
N TYR A 22 -0.57 9.16 5.20
CA TYR A 22 0.12 9.73 6.36
C TYR A 22 -0.78 9.59 7.57
N TYR A 23 -0.32 8.90 8.62
CA TYR A 23 -1.04 8.91 9.90
C TYR A 23 -0.11 9.32 11.03
N GLY A 24 -0.59 10.27 11.85
CA GLY A 24 0.07 10.69 13.06
C GLY A 24 -0.44 9.89 14.24
N ALA A 25 0.35 8.95 14.76
CA ALA A 25 0.07 8.31 16.04
C ALA A 25 0.84 9.04 17.15
N GLN A 26 0.25 9.18 18.34
CA GLN A 26 0.93 9.76 19.51
C GLN A 26 2.24 9.00 19.77
N GLY A 27 3.35 9.62 19.39
CA GLY A 27 4.65 8.98 19.32
C GLY A 27 5.40 9.38 18.07
N GLY A 28 4.86 9.17 16.86
CA GLY A 28 5.57 9.45 15.61
C GLY A 28 4.71 9.25 14.36
N SER A 29 5.17 9.79 13.23
CA SER A 29 4.48 9.68 11.95
C SER A 29 4.83 8.35 11.27
N THR A 30 3.82 7.62 10.80
CA THR A 30 4.04 6.52 9.86
C THR A 30 3.61 6.95 8.48
N TYR A 31 4.45 6.60 7.51
CA TYR A 31 4.23 6.82 6.11
C TYR A 31 4.02 5.46 5.43
N ILE A 32 2.92 5.35 4.69
CA ILE A 32 2.63 4.20 3.83
C ILE A 32 2.50 4.72 2.40
N ALA A 33 3.16 4.09 1.44
CA ALA A 33 3.02 4.40 0.03
C ALA A 33 2.64 3.15 -0.76
N PHE A 34 1.66 3.26 -1.64
CA PHE A 34 1.28 2.25 -2.63
C PHE A 34 1.77 2.72 -3.99
N ASP A 35 2.76 2.01 -4.53
CA ASP A 35 3.23 2.22 -5.90
C ASP A 35 2.59 1.15 -6.80
N PHE A 36 1.65 1.61 -7.63
CA PHE A 36 0.91 0.74 -8.54
C PHE A 36 1.72 0.34 -9.79
N MET A 37 2.76 1.10 -10.13
CA MET A 37 3.67 0.75 -11.24
C MET A 37 4.61 -0.38 -10.83
N THR A 38 5.22 -0.29 -9.64
CA THR A 38 6.12 -1.33 -9.13
C THR A 38 5.39 -2.45 -8.40
N ARG A 39 4.09 -2.26 -8.09
CA ARG A 39 3.22 -3.21 -7.39
C ARG A 39 3.72 -3.55 -5.99
N THR A 40 4.12 -2.52 -5.26
CA THR A 40 4.64 -2.63 -3.90
C THR A 40 4.00 -1.62 -2.96
N MET A 41 3.74 -2.05 -1.73
CA MET A 41 3.48 -1.15 -0.62
C MET A 41 4.78 -0.94 0.16
N VAL A 42 5.10 0.30 0.46
CA VAL A 42 6.26 0.68 1.26
C VAL A 42 5.75 1.30 2.55
N THR A 43 6.26 0.82 3.70
CA THR A 43 5.97 1.44 4.99
C THR A 43 7.26 1.95 5.62
N ARG A 44 7.18 3.12 6.24
CA ARG A 44 8.28 3.75 6.96
C ARG A 44 7.76 4.35 8.26
N ASN A 45 8.36 3.96 9.37
CA ASN A 45 8.08 4.56 10.67
C ASN A 45 9.05 5.72 10.93
N GLY A 46 8.55 6.85 11.43
CA GLY A 46 9.33 8.07 11.67
C GLY A 46 10.19 8.08 12.94
N HIS A 47 10.32 6.96 13.66
CA HIS A 47 11.07 6.89 14.93
C HIS A 47 12.47 6.35 14.75
N GLY A 48 13.47 7.11 15.25
CA GLY A 48 14.81 6.69 15.71
C GLY A 48 15.67 5.84 14.77
N ASP A 49 15.22 4.62 14.50
CA ASP A 49 15.87 3.59 13.68
C ASP A 49 14.96 3.11 12.53
N GLY A 50 13.97 3.94 12.16
CA GLY A 50 12.79 3.61 11.36
C GLY A 50 13.04 2.72 10.15
N GLY A 51 12.79 1.41 10.33
CA GLY A 51 12.90 0.42 9.28
C GLY A 51 12.02 0.74 8.08
N LEU A 52 12.57 0.49 6.89
CA LEU A 52 11.81 0.46 5.65
C LEU A 52 11.30 -0.96 5.44
N CYS A 53 9.99 -1.13 5.30
CA CYS A 53 9.41 -2.40 4.88
C CYS A 53 8.83 -2.25 3.48
N VAL A 54 9.18 -3.18 2.58
CA VAL A 54 8.64 -3.24 1.22
C VAL A 54 7.87 -4.55 1.09
N ILE A 55 6.58 -4.45 0.81
CA ILE A 55 5.66 -5.58 0.74
C ILE A 55 5.11 -5.63 -0.70
N PRO A 56 5.35 -6.72 -1.45
CA PRO A 56 4.76 -6.86 -2.78
C PRO A 56 3.25 -7.01 -2.68
N PHE A 57 2.52 -6.52 -3.68
CA PHE A 57 1.05 -6.60 -3.72
C PHE A 57 0.51 -8.04 -3.62
N SER A 58 1.32 -9.05 -3.99
CA SER A 58 0.95 -10.45 -3.85
C SER A 58 0.80 -10.95 -2.41
N GLN A 59 1.25 -10.16 -1.43
CA GLN A 59 1.11 -10.45 0.00
C GLN A 59 0.06 -9.56 0.67
N LEU A 60 -0.63 -8.72 -0.10
CA LEU A 60 -1.66 -7.82 0.41
C LEU A 60 -3.05 -8.32 0.05
N ASP A 61 -4.02 -7.93 0.86
CA ASP A 61 -5.42 -8.19 0.59
C ASP A 61 -5.86 -7.46 -0.69
N ARG A 62 -6.60 -8.15 -1.56
CA ARG A 62 -7.04 -7.59 -2.83
C ARG A 62 -8.07 -6.48 -2.64
N ASP A 63 -8.98 -6.63 -1.69
CA ASP A 63 -9.98 -5.60 -1.41
C ASP A 63 -9.29 -4.30 -0.96
N MET A 64 -8.21 -4.42 -0.17
CA MET A 64 -7.37 -3.29 0.20
C MET A 64 -6.70 -2.64 -1.02
N LEU A 65 -6.12 -3.42 -1.93
CA LEU A 65 -5.50 -2.90 -3.15
C LEU A 65 -6.50 -2.18 -4.07
N ILE A 66 -7.71 -2.72 -4.21
CA ILE A 66 -8.80 -2.09 -4.98
C ILE A 66 -9.17 -0.75 -4.33
N ASN A 67 -9.43 -0.74 -3.02
CA ASN A 67 -9.78 0.48 -2.30
C ASN A 67 -8.70 1.57 -2.43
N MET A 68 -7.42 1.20 -2.32
CA MET A 68 -6.31 2.17 -2.48
C MET A 68 -6.18 2.65 -3.93
N ARG A 69 -6.40 1.78 -4.92
CA ARG A 69 -6.39 2.18 -6.34
C ARG A 69 -7.50 3.17 -6.62
N ASP A 70 -8.71 2.88 -6.16
CA ASP A 70 -9.88 3.72 -6.39
C ASP A 70 -9.72 5.07 -5.67
N THR A 71 -9.16 5.07 -4.46
CA THR A 71 -8.77 6.32 -3.76
C THR A 71 -7.80 7.17 -4.59
N LEU A 72 -6.81 6.55 -5.24
CA LEU A 72 -5.87 7.26 -6.09
C LEU A 72 -6.57 7.85 -7.34
N VAL A 73 -7.51 7.11 -7.94
CA VAL A 73 -8.33 7.58 -9.07
C VAL A 73 -9.20 8.77 -8.65
N GLU A 74 -9.83 8.72 -7.48
CA GLU A 74 -10.60 9.83 -6.91
C GLU A 74 -9.75 11.09 -6.72
N LEU A 75 -8.46 10.92 -6.36
CA LEU A 75 -7.47 11.99 -6.28
C LEU A 75 -6.87 12.38 -7.65
N GLN A 76 -7.54 12.01 -8.75
CA GLN A 76 -7.15 12.29 -10.13
C GLN A 76 -5.80 11.69 -10.51
N GLY A 77 -5.46 10.51 -9.95
CA GLY A 77 -4.37 9.68 -10.45
C GLY A 77 -4.81 8.81 -11.62
N ASN A 78 -3.86 8.12 -12.24
CA ASN A 78 -4.09 7.19 -13.35
C ASN A 78 -3.34 5.87 -13.13
N PRO A 79 -3.59 5.14 -12.02
CA PRO A 79 -2.91 3.89 -11.74
C PRO A 79 -3.22 2.82 -12.80
N PRO A 80 -2.27 1.94 -13.13
CA PRO A 80 -2.55 0.79 -13.97
C PRO A 80 -3.64 -0.10 -13.36
N GLU A 81 -4.23 -0.96 -14.19
CA GLU A 81 -5.13 -1.99 -13.71
C GLU A 81 -4.40 -2.99 -12.80
N LEU A 82 -5.08 -3.41 -11.74
CA LEU A 82 -4.60 -4.49 -10.90
C LEU A 82 -4.62 -5.79 -11.71
N PRO A 83 -3.60 -6.66 -11.54
CA PRO A 83 -3.59 -7.92 -12.26
C PRO A 83 -4.74 -8.84 -11.81
N PRO A 84 -5.14 -9.81 -12.64
CA PRO A 84 -6.17 -10.78 -12.29
C PRO A 84 -5.82 -11.57 -11.02
N GLU A 85 -6.83 -11.94 -10.24
CA GLU A 85 -6.68 -12.67 -8.97
C GLU A 85 -5.85 -13.96 -9.10
N GLU A 86 -6.02 -14.66 -10.22
CA GLU A 86 -5.36 -15.94 -10.51
C GLU A 86 -3.82 -15.81 -10.64
N SER A 87 -3.31 -14.60 -10.89
CA SER A 87 -1.87 -14.36 -11.01
C SER A 87 -1.14 -14.37 -9.66
N PHE A 88 -1.85 -14.20 -8.54
CA PHE A 88 -1.27 -14.15 -7.20
C PHE A 88 -1.01 -15.54 -6.60
N ILE A 89 -1.73 -16.57 -7.04
CA ILE A 89 -1.60 -17.95 -6.55
C ILE A 89 -0.27 -18.60 -7.02
N LYS A 90 0.36 -18.09 -8.08
CA LYS A 90 1.60 -18.67 -8.63
C LYS A 90 2.89 -18.18 -7.99
N ALA A 91 2.86 -17.18 -7.10
CA ALA A 91 4.04 -16.75 -6.35
C ALA A 91 4.26 -17.62 -5.10
N SER A 92 4.35 -18.93 -5.29
CA SER A 92 4.79 -19.85 -4.22
C SER A 92 6.23 -19.47 -3.85
N PRO A 93 6.59 -19.40 -2.56
CA PRO A 93 7.94 -19.06 -2.15
C PRO A 93 8.89 -20.10 -2.73
N ARG A 94 9.81 -19.66 -3.61
CA ARG A 94 10.96 -20.49 -3.99
C ARG A 94 11.70 -20.79 -2.68
N LYS A 95 11.53 -22.01 -2.17
CA LYS A 95 12.39 -22.56 -1.13
C LYS A 95 13.81 -22.52 -1.68
N PHE A 96 14.63 -21.61 -1.18
CA PHE A 96 16.08 -21.72 -1.34
C PHE A 96 16.50 -22.87 -0.44
N SER A 97 16.76 -24.02 -1.04
CA SER A 97 17.55 -25.07 -0.41
C SER A 97 19.00 -24.61 -0.48
N LEU A 98 19.59 -24.33 0.69
CA LEU A 98 21.04 -24.25 0.87
C LEU A 98 21.66 -25.65 0.78
#